data_AF-A0A8S9VZQ6-F1
#
_entry.id   AF-A0A8S9VZQ6-F1
#
_cell.length_a   1.000
_cell.length_b   1.000
_cell.length_c   1.000
_cell.angle_alpha   90.00
_cell.angle_beta   90.00
_cell.angle_gamma   90.00
#
_symmetry.space_group_name_H-M   'P 1'
#
loop_
_entity.id
_entity.type
_entity.pdbx_description
1 polymer ?
#
loop_
_entity_poly.entity_id
_entity_poly.type
_entity_poly.pdbx_seq_one_letter_code
_entity_poly.pdbx_strand_id
1 'polypeptide(L)'
;MKGGRIVNKSGNMHKEINPIIISAEEHPDIAIIADVHANLHALNAVIADAKSRGAEIFLNAGDFLGYGAFPDEVVLKLSSENVLSIIGNYDLKVLKKREEKKRKNIKNEKQISFDYAGKNLSESSIRYLRSLDREMRISTGDKSLLMVHGSPESIDEHPTPDTSEERMSELALIADADVVIMGHSHLQFKRTVNGVTFINPGSVGRPDDGDNRANYAILNVNSLSINLIKVDYDIGGAADSIRDMGLPENFAQMFLRGVSLDAVIEDETMIKERGNELGYEKRLGKIREIARKYNSDPEHSDTVRRLSLELFDKMGDMHRLGHEERYWLGCAAILHDIGWSQGPKGHHKSSLRLILNDQDFPFTSDERYLIGSIARYHRKAHPKNSHFHFAAISPDNKQKVRVLASILRIADGMDATHSSVVTDIDLKMDGGSVMLNCFASNDTGLEQESILKKKDLFESTFGKKLIVKWL
;
A
#
# COMPACT_ATOMS: atom_id res chain seq x y z
N MET A 1 22.26 28.05 -49.80
CA MET A 1 21.43 26.87 -50.15
C MET A 1 20.38 26.70 -49.08
N LYS A 2 19.11 26.58 -49.47
CA LYS A 2 17.96 26.46 -48.57
C LYS A 2 17.98 25.10 -47.89
N GLY A 3 18.13 25.06 -46.56
CA GLY A 3 17.99 23.84 -45.76
C GLY A 3 16.51 23.45 -45.66
N GLY A 4 16.20 22.24 -46.13
CA GLY A 4 14.84 21.70 -46.15
C GLY A 4 14.28 21.48 -44.75
N ARG A 5 13.02 21.89 -44.56
CA ARG A 5 12.19 21.55 -43.40
C ARG A 5 11.64 20.14 -43.60
N ILE A 6 11.97 19.23 -42.69
CA ILE A 6 11.24 17.97 -42.53
C ILE A 6 10.24 18.19 -41.40
N VAL A 7 8.97 18.34 -41.76
CA VAL A 7 7.84 18.40 -40.82
C VAL A 7 7.33 16.98 -40.65
N ASN A 8 7.45 16.42 -39.45
CA ASN A 8 6.82 15.15 -39.08
C ASN A 8 5.47 15.40 -38.41
N LYS A 9 4.48 14.52 -38.67
CA LYS A 9 3.03 14.72 -38.44
C LYS A 9 2.54 14.59 -36.99
N SER A 10 3.35 14.92 -35.98
CA SER A 10 2.98 14.73 -34.56
C SER A 10 3.25 15.92 -33.64
N GLY A 11 3.53 17.13 -34.16
CA GLY A 11 3.40 18.38 -33.40
C GLY A 11 4.26 18.58 -32.13
N ASN A 12 5.01 17.58 -31.68
CA ASN A 12 5.92 17.70 -30.54
C ASN A 12 7.31 18.06 -31.03
N MET A 13 7.73 19.29 -30.73
CA MET A 13 9.15 19.66 -30.76
C MET A 13 9.86 18.85 -29.67
N HIS A 14 10.52 17.76 -30.03
CA HIS A 14 11.50 17.13 -29.16
C HIS A 14 12.68 18.10 -29.05
N LYS A 15 12.79 18.76 -27.90
CA LYS A 15 14.01 19.46 -27.48
C LYS A 15 15.09 18.38 -27.41
N GLU A 16 16.20 18.53 -28.14
CA GLU A 16 17.35 17.63 -27.97
C GLU A 16 17.84 17.77 -26.52
N ILE A 17 17.65 16.73 -25.70
CA ILE A 17 18.12 16.68 -24.32
C ILE A 17 19.55 16.14 -24.36
N ASN A 18 20.52 17.05 -24.30
CA ASN A 18 21.92 16.66 -24.19
C ASN A 18 22.21 16.07 -22.81
N PRO A 19 22.93 14.94 -22.71
CA PRO A 19 23.22 14.32 -21.43
C PRO A 19 24.18 15.18 -20.60
N ILE A 20 23.95 15.21 -19.29
CA ILE A 20 24.91 15.76 -18.32
C ILE A 20 26.03 14.73 -18.13
N ILE A 21 27.30 15.16 -18.20
CA ILE A 21 28.45 14.27 -18.03
C ILE A 21 28.93 14.35 -16.57
N ILE A 22 28.95 13.22 -15.87
CA ILE A 22 29.58 13.07 -14.56
C ILE A 22 30.86 12.25 -14.73
N SER A 23 32.02 12.84 -14.42
CA SER A 23 33.33 12.19 -14.54
C SER A 23 33.41 10.95 -13.65
N ALA A 24 33.83 9.83 -14.23
CA ALA A 24 34.01 8.56 -13.52
C ALA A 24 35.32 8.51 -12.70
N GLU A 25 36.27 9.42 -12.98
CA GLU A 25 37.66 9.35 -12.48
C GLU A 25 37.81 9.67 -10.98
N GLU A 26 36.77 10.17 -10.31
CA GLU A 26 36.78 10.53 -8.87
C GLU A 26 36.01 9.55 -7.96
N HIS A 27 35.41 8.49 -8.50
CA HIS A 27 34.60 7.51 -7.75
C HIS A 27 33.51 8.12 -6.81
N PRO A 28 32.74 9.15 -7.19
CA PRO A 28 31.75 9.72 -6.28
C PRO A 28 30.60 8.73 -6.04
N ASP A 29 30.21 8.54 -4.78
CA ASP A 29 28.91 7.95 -4.46
C ASP A 29 27.82 9.01 -4.68
N ILE A 30 26.79 8.67 -5.43
CA ILE A 30 25.67 9.57 -5.74
C ILE A 30 24.49 9.22 -4.85
N ALA A 31 23.97 10.19 -4.13
CA ALA A 31 22.73 10.04 -3.40
C ALA A 31 21.53 10.27 -4.32
N ILE A 32 20.62 9.30 -4.38
CA ILE A 32 19.37 9.39 -5.13
C ILE A 32 18.23 9.58 -4.14
N ILE A 33 17.49 10.68 -4.30
CA ILE A 33 16.34 11.05 -3.49
C ILE A 33 15.12 11.29 -4.39
N ALA A 34 13.93 11.18 -3.82
CA ALA A 34 12.67 11.52 -4.47
C ALA A 34 11.62 11.82 -3.40
N ASP A 35 10.51 12.46 -3.81
CA ASP A 35 9.29 12.55 -3.02
C ASP A 35 9.56 13.12 -1.62
N VAL A 36 10.13 14.32 -1.57
CA VAL A 36 10.43 15.04 -0.31
C VAL A 36 9.16 15.62 0.31
N HIS A 37 8.15 15.95 -0.50
CA HIS A 37 6.82 16.39 -0.04
C HIS A 37 6.87 17.50 1.03
N ALA A 38 7.78 18.48 0.88
CA ALA A 38 8.01 19.59 1.79
C ALA A 38 8.36 19.20 3.25
N ASN A 39 8.82 17.95 3.47
CA ASN A 39 9.26 17.46 4.78
C ASN A 39 10.75 17.79 5.00
N LEU A 40 11.02 19.01 5.48
CA LEU A 40 12.38 19.51 5.70
C LEU A 40 13.15 18.69 6.74
N HIS A 41 12.48 18.15 7.76
CA HIS A 41 13.11 17.33 8.80
C HIS A 41 13.70 16.05 8.21
N ALA A 42 12.91 15.34 7.41
CA ALA A 42 13.37 14.15 6.70
C ALA A 42 14.49 14.48 5.70
N LEU A 43 14.34 15.56 4.93
CA LEU A 43 15.38 16.00 3.98
C LEU A 43 16.71 16.33 4.69
N ASN A 44 16.65 16.97 5.85
CA ASN A 44 17.83 17.28 6.65
C ASN A 44 18.56 16.00 7.09
N ALA A 45 17.81 15.02 7.59
CA ALA A 45 18.37 13.74 8.01
C ALA A 45 18.99 12.96 6.84
N VAL A 46 18.30 12.88 5.70
CA VAL A 46 18.80 12.18 4.51
C VAL A 46 20.07 12.84 3.96
N ILE A 47 20.11 14.17 3.84
CA ILE A 47 21.32 14.86 3.36
C ILE A 47 22.49 14.64 4.32
N ALA A 48 22.24 14.67 5.64
CA ALA A 48 23.29 14.45 6.63
C ALA A 48 23.83 13.01 6.58
N ASP A 49 22.94 12.01 6.54
CA ASP A 49 23.32 10.60 6.44
C ASP A 49 24.05 10.30 5.13
N ALA A 50 23.54 10.77 3.98
CA ALA A 50 24.16 10.60 2.68
C ALA A 50 25.57 11.20 2.62
N LYS A 51 25.76 12.43 3.14
CA LYS A 51 27.09 13.05 3.22
C LYS A 51 28.03 12.29 4.14
N SER A 52 27.54 11.76 5.26
CA SER A 52 28.35 10.93 6.17
C SER A 52 28.84 9.63 5.52
N ARG A 53 28.15 9.17 4.47
CA ARG A 53 28.52 8.02 3.64
C ARG A 53 29.37 8.38 2.42
N GLY A 54 29.78 9.65 2.29
CA GLY A 54 30.64 10.12 1.21
C GLY A 54 29.93 10.61 -0.04
N ALA A 55 28.59 10.77 -0.01
CA ALA A 55 27.89 11.33 -1.16
C ALA A 55 28.07 12.85 -1.26
N GLU A 56 28.62 13.30 -2.39
CA GLU A 56 28.84 14.73 -2.68
C GLU A 56 27.81 15.30 -3.66
N ILE A 57 27.25 14.43 -4.51
CA ILE A 57 26.27 14.77 -5.55
C ILE A 57 24.94 14.09 -5.23
N PHE A 58 23.85 14.82 -5.46
CA PHE A 58 22.48 14.35 -5.27
C PHE A 58 21.70 14.37 -6.59
N LEU A 59 20.94 13.31 -6.84
CA LEU A 59 19.94 13.23 -7.90
C LEU A 59 18.56 13.24 -7.25
N ASN A 60 17.73 14.22 -7.58
CA ASN A 60 16.38 14.36 -7.06
C ASN A 60 15.34 14.09 -8.16
N ALA A 61 14.61 12.99 -8.03
CA ALA A 61 13.61 12.54 -9.00
C ALA A 61 12.24 13.25 -8.86
N GLY A 62 12.21 14.46 -8.30
CA GLY A 62 11.03 15.32 -8.22
C GLY A 62 10.18 15.14 -6.96
N ASP A 63 9.06 15.86 -6.92
CA ASP A 63 8.14 16.00 -5.78
C ASP A 63 8.83 16.61 -4.56
N PHE A 64 9.36 17.80 -4.78
CA PHE A 64 9.85 18.68 -3.72
C PHE A 64 8.71 19.06 -2.79
N LEU A 65 7.56 19.34 -3.38
CA LEU A 65 6.38 19.90 -2.74
C LEU A 65 5.34 18.82 -2.43
N GLY A 66 4.49 19.09 -1.44
CA GLY A 66 3.48 18.15 -1.02
C GLY A 66 2.81 18.57 0.27
N TYR A 67 2.74 17.64 1.21
CA TYR A 67 1.95 17.80 2.44
C TYR A 67 2.73 18.40 3.62
N GLY A 68 4.05 18.58 3.48
CA GLY A 68 4.94 19.11 4.51
C GLY A 68 4.82 20.61 4.71
N ALA A 69 5.31 21.06 5.87
CA ALA A 69 5.18 22.45 6.35
C ALA A 69 6.13 23.45 5.67
N PHE A 70 7.22 23.00 5.04
CA PHE A 70 8.34 23.86 4.65
C PHE A 70 8.64 23.80 3.13
N PRO A 71 7.70 24.25 2.27
CA PRO A 71 7.84 24.13 0.82
C PRO A 71 8.99 24.99 0.26
N ASP A 72 9.17 26.23 0.71
CA ASP A 72 10.21 27.12 0.19
C ASP A 72 11.61 26.66 0.60
N GLU A 73 11.76 26.27 1.86
CA GLU A 73 13.02 25.82 2.44
C GLU A 73 13.52 24.56 1.75
N VAL A 74 12.63 23.62 1.42
CA VAL A 74 12.97 22.42 0.66
C VAL A 74 13.44 22.78 -0.76
N VAL A 75 12.72 23.67 -1.46
CA VAL A 75 13.12 24.09 -2.81
C VAL A 75 14.46 24.82 -2.77
N LEU A 76 14.64 25.77 -1.85
CA LEU A 76 15.90 26.51 -1.70
C LEU A 76 17.07 25.56 -1.42
N LYS A 77 16.88 24.57 -0.53
CA LYS A 77 17.92 23.61 -0.17
C LYS A 77 18.32 22.72 -1.35
N LEU A 78 17.34 22.26 -2.12
CA LEU A 78 17.55 21.41 -3.29
C LEU A 78 17.93 22.20 -4.55
N SER A 79 17.85 23.53 -4.53
CA SER A 79 18.33 24.39 -5.63
C SER A 79 19.84 24.70 -5.56
N SER A 80 20.57 24.04 -4.67
CA SER A 80 22.04 24.19 -4.53
C SER A 80 22.82 23.50 -5.65
N GLU A 81 24.08 23.91 -5.84
CA GLU A 81 24.94 23.51 -6.98
C GLU A 81 25.21 22.00 -7.09
N ASN A 82 25.04 21.23 -6.00
CA ASN A 82 25.35 19.80 -5.97
C ASN A 82 24.10 18.90 -6.06
N VAL A 83 22.95 19.45 -6.45
CA VAL A 83 21.70 18.70 -6.59
C VAL A 83 21.17 18.87 -8.01
N LEU A 84 21.14 17.77 -8.76
CA LEU A 84 20.50 17.71 -10.06
C LEU A 84 19.07 17.23 -9.87
N SER A 85 18.10 18.01 -10.33
CA SER A 85 16.68 17.74 -10.10
C SER A 85 15.88 17.73 -11.38
N ILE A 86 14.81 16.94 -11.39
CA ILE A 86 13.70 17.05 -12.34
C ILE A 86 12.42 17.48 -11.61
N ILE A 87 11.42 17.93 -12.35
CA ILE A 87 10.13 18.30 -11.77
C ILE A 87 9.22 17.08 -11.57
N GLY A 88 8.58 16.98 -10.40
CA GLY A 88 7.59 15.96 -10.10
C GLY A 88 6.15 16.40 -10.39
N ASN A 89 5.19 15.48 -10.23
CA ASN A 89 3.80 15.79 -10.55
C ASN A 89 3.10 16.62 -9.46
N TYR A 90 3.50 16.52 -8.19
CA TYR A 90 3.03 17.43 -7.14
C TYR A 90 3.55 18.85 -7.37
N ASP A 91 4.79 19.00 -7.79
CA ASP A 91 5.38 20.31 -8.09
C ASP A 91 4.57 21.03 -9.19
N LEU A 92 4.25 20.31 -10.27
CA LEU A 92 3.40 20.82 -11.35
C LEU A 92 1.99 21.19 -10.87
N LYS A 93 1.39 20.38 -9.98
CA LYS A 93 0.07 20.65 -9.40
C LYS A 93 0.09 21.93 -8.55
N VAL A 94 1.15 22.15 -7.76
CA VAL A 94 1.32 23.36 -6.95
C VAL A 94 1.52 24.59 -7.83
N LEU A 95 2.41 24.53 -8.83
CA LEU A 95 2.64 25.64 -9.77
C LEU A 95 1.33 26.03 -10.48
N LYS A 96 0.61 25.03 -11.00
CA LYS A 96 -0.71 25.24 -11.63
C LYS A 96 -1.67 25.89 -10.64
N LYS A 97 -1.74 25.39 -9.40
CA LYS A 97 -2.63 25.94 -8.36
C LYS A 97 -2.32 27.39 -8.04
N ARG A 98 -1.03 27.75 -8.00
CA ARG A 98 -0.55 29.11 -7.74
C ARG A 98 -0.95 30.11 -8.83
N GLU A 99 -1.05 29.64 -10.07
CA GLU A 99 -1.42 30.43 -11.26
C GLU A 99 -2.93 30.60 -11.44
N GLU A 100 -3.76 29.84 -10.71
CA GLU A 100 -5.22 29.91 -10.81
C GLU A 100 -5.74 31.30 -10.37
N LYS A 101 -6.21 32.10 -11.34
CA LYS A 101 -6.82 33.43 -11.07
C LYS A 101 -8.11 33.36 -10.25
N LYS A 102 -8.85 32.25 -10.33
CA LYS A 102 -10.09 32.01 -9.57
C LYS A 102 -9.90 30.81 -8.66
N ARG A 103 -9.67 31.07 -7.37
CA ARG A 103 -9.60 30.01 -6.35
C ARG A 103 -11.00 29.47 -6.10
N LYS A 104 -11.25 28.23 -6.55
CA LYS A 104 -12.45 27.50 -6.12
C LYS A 104 -12.31 27.19 -4.63
N ASN A 105 -13.39 27.38 -3.87
CA ASN A 105 -13.45 27.08 -2.45
C ASN A 105 -13.62 25.55 -2.23
N ILE A 106 -12.67 24.76 -2.73
CA ILE A 106 -12.69 23.30 -2.66
C ILE A 106 -12.02 22.88 -1.35
N LYS A 107 -12.77 22.19 -0.49
CA LYS A 107 -12.37 21.75 0.85
C LYS A 107 -11.86 20.31 0.89
N ASN A 108 -11.13 19.85 -0.13
CA ASN A 108 -10.43 18.56 -0.02
C ASN A 108 -8.96 18.81 0.36
N GLU A 109 -8.38 17.87 1.08
CA GLU A 109 -7.13 18.04 1.78
C GLU A 109 -5.95 18.18 0.80
N LYS A 110 -5.98 17.46 -0.33
CA LYS A 110 -4.99 17.63 -1.41
C LYS A 110 -4.97 19.07 -1.95
N GLN A 111 -6.13 19.70 -2.14
CA GLN A 111 -6.19 21.10 -2.57
C GLN A 111 -5.72 22.08 -1.50
N ILE A 112 -5.92 21.78 -0.21
CA ILE A 112 -5.39 22.58 0.91
C ILE A 112 -3.85 22.57 0.86
N SER A 113 -3.25 21.39 0.71
CA SER A 113 -1.79 21.26 0.56
C SER A 113 -1.26 22.06 -0.63
N PHE A 114 -1.88 21.95 -1.80
CA PHE A 114 -1.39 22.67 -2.99
C PHE A 114 -1.51 24.19 -2.86
N ASP A 115 -2.59 24.69 -2.29
CA ASP A 115 -2.79 26.12 -2.08
C ASP A 115 -1.85 26.66 -0.99
N TYR A 116 -1.64 25.91 0.09
CA TYR A 116 -0.66 26.25 1.13
C TYR A 116 0.76 26.31 0.55
N ALA A 117 1.20 25.25 -0.14
CA ALA A 117 2.53 25.21 -0.73
C ALA A 117 2.73 26.36 -1.73
N GLY A 118 1.77 26.58 -2.64
CA GLY A 118 1.85 27.67 -3.61
C GLY A 118 1.93 29.07 -3.00
N LYS A 119 1.23 29.31 -1.88
CA LYS A 119 1.25 30.60 -1.17
C LYS A 119 2.55 30.84 -0.42
N ASN A 120 3.19 29.78 0.07
CA ASN A 120 4.40 29.84 0.86
C ASN A 120 5.66 29.56 0.03
N LEU A 121 5.64 29.85 -1.28
CA LEU A 121 6.83 29.80 -2.13
C LEU A 121 7.30 31.22 -2.48
N SER A 122 8.60 31.44 -2.42
CA SER A 122 9.26 32.63 -2.93
C SER A 122 9.28 32.66 -4.45
N GLU A 123 9.40 33.85 -5.03
CA GLU A 123 9.53 34.02 -6.49
C GLU A 123 10.82 33.39 -7.05
N SER A 124 11.88 33.24 -6.24
CA SER A 124 13.06 32.45 -6.60
C SER A 124 12.75 30.97 -6.74
N SER A 125 12.07 30.38 -5.74
CA SER A 125 11.69 28.96 -5.76
C SER A 125 10.74 28.65 -6.91
N ILE A 126 9.76 29.52 -7.17
CA ILE A 126 8.86 29.38 -8.31
C ILE A 126 9.62 29.40 -9.64
N ARG A 127 10.57 30.33 -9.81
CA ARG A 127 11.40 30.39 -11.03
C ARG A 127 12.27 29.15 -11.19
N TYR A 128 12.87 28.67 -10.11
CA TYR A 128 13.67 27.44 -10.13
C TYR A 128 12.83 26.24 -10.55
N LEU A 129 11.68 26.00 -9.89
CA LEU A 129 10.79 24.90 -10.24
C LEU A 129 10.33 24.95 -11.71
N ARG A 130 9.99 26.14 -12.23
CA ARG A 130 9.63 26.31 -13.65
C ARG A 130 10.77 26.03 -14.63
N SER A 131 12.02 26.08 -14.17
CA SER A 131 13.20 25.80 -15.00
C SER A 131 13.54 24.32 -15.10
N LEU A 132 12.99 23.49 -14.21
CA LEU A 132 13.27 22.06 -14.18
C LEU A 132 12.64 21.34 -15.37
N ASP A 133 13.42 20.49 -16.01
CA ASP A 133 12.93 19.57 -17.04
C ASP A 133 12.16 18.39 -16.39
N ARG A 134 11.34 17.70 -17.20
CA ARG A 134 10.54 16.54 -16.74
C ARG A 134 11.33 15.23 -16.70
N GLU A 135 12.42 15.21 -17.44
CA GLU A 135 13.35 14.09 -17.50
C GLU A 135 14.77 14.64 -17.61
N MET A 136 15.74 13.83 -17.18
CA MET A 136 17.15 14.17 -17.28
C MET A 136 17.93 12.92 -17.68
N ARG A 137 18.78 13.05 -18.69
CA ARG A 137 19.73 12.00 -19.08
C ARG A 137 21.12 12.36 -18.57
N ILE A 138 21.80 11.38 -17.99
CA ILE A 138 23.13 11.54 -17.39
C ILE A 138 24.03 10.46 -17.97
N SER A 139 25.22 10.86 -18.42
CA SER A 139 26.27 9.96 -18.87
C SER A 139 27.39 9.89 -17.84
N THR A 140 27.85 8.68 -17.56
CA THR A 140 28.95 8.43 -16.64
C THR A 140 29.80 7.28 -17.14
N GLY A 141 31.01 7.61 -17.61
CA GLY A 141 31.84 6.66 -18.35
C GLY A 141 31.11 6.15 -19.59
N ASP A 142 30.98 4.83 -19.71
CA ASP A 142 30.23 4.15 -20.78
C ASP A 142 28.74 3.93 -20.44
N LYS A 143 28.27 4.39 -19.28
CA LYS A 143 26.93 4.17 -18.76
C LYS A 143 26.02 5.37 -18.92
N SER A 144 24.75 5.09 -19.08
CA SER A 144 23.67 6.04 -19.27
C SER A 144 22.59 5.85 -18.20
N LEU A 145 22.18 6.96 -17.60
CA LEU A 145 21.13 7.03 -16.60
C LEU A 145 19.99 7.89 -17.17
N LEU A 146 18.76 7.46 -16.96
CA LEU A 146 17.55 8.23 -17.20
C LEU A 146 16.88 8.51 -15.84
N MET A 147 16.65 9.77 -15.52
CA MET A 147 15.87 10.18 -14.36
C MET A 147 14.53 10.74 -14.81
N VAL A 148 13.45 10.14 -14.32
CA VAL A 148 12.04 10.52 -14.55
C VAL A 148 11.29 10.43 -13.23
N HIS A 149 10.19 11.17 -13.07
CA HIS A 149 9.45 11.10 -11.80
C HIS A 149 8.51 9.89 -11.75
N GLY A 150 7.70 9.67 -12.79
CA GLY A 150 6.83 8.49 -12.95
C GLY A 150 7.55 7.36 -13.68
N SER A 151 7.09 7.01 -14.88
CA SER A 151 7.76 6.10 -15.80
C SER A 151 8.42 6.85 -16.98
N PRO A 152 9.29 6.18 -17.76
CA PRO A 152 9.81 6.71 -19.03
C PRO A 152 8.72 7.14 -20.04
N GLU A 153 7.50 6.61 -19.94
CA GLU A 153 6.40 6.94 -20.85
C GLU A 153 5.47 8.03 -20.27
N SER A 154 5.26 8.04 -18.96
CA SER A 154 4.28 8.92 -18.31
C SER A 154 4.65 9.29 -16.88
N ILE A 155 4.53 10.59 -16.56
CA ILE A 155 4.75 11.11 -15.20
C ILE A 155 3.71 10.63 -14.19
N ASP A 156 2.51 10.24 -14.66
CA ASP A 156 1.41 9.82 -13.79
C ASP A 156 1.35 8.28 -13.65
N GLU A 157 2.22 7.56 -14.36
CA GLU A 157 2.37 6.12 -14.14
C GLU A 157 3.20 5.88 -12.88
N HIS A 158 2.77 4.91 -12.07
CA HIS A 158 3.35 4.59 -10.77
C HIS A 158 3.96 3.17 -10.75
N PRO A 159 5.11 2.91 -11.39
CA PRO A 159 5.77 1.61 -11.28
C PRO A 159 6.06 1.25 -9.82
N THR A 160 5.76 0.00 -9.46
CA THR A 160 5.90 -0.56 -8.10
C THR A 160 6.79 -1.82 -8.14
N PRO A 161 7.17 -2.39 -6.99
CA PRO A 161 7.88 -3.67 -6.97
C PRO A 161 7.13 -4.79 -7.71
N ASP A 162 5.80 -4.73 -7.73
CA ASP A 162 4.90 -5.73 -8.31
C ASP A 162 4.49 -5.43 -9.77
N THR A 163 4.98 -4.36 -10.39
CA THR A 163 4.71 -4.08 -11.82
C THR A 163 5.10 -5.29 -12.68
N SER A 164 4.24 -5.63 -13.66
CA SER A 164 4.42 -6.83 -14.48
C SER A 164 5.74 -6.79 -15.25
N GLU A 165 6.35 -7.96 -15.45
CA GLU A 165 7.60 -8.08 -16.20
C GLU A 165 7.45 -7.63 -17.66
N GLU A 166 6.28 -7.86 -18.26
CA GLU A 166 5.90 -7.35 -19.58
C GLU A 166 5.95 -5.82 -19.61
N ARG A 167 5.30 -5.14 -18.66
CA ARG A 167 5.31 -3.67 -18.61
C ARG A 167 6.71 -3.11 -18.34
N MET A 168 7.48 -3.72 -17.43
CA MET A 168 8.87 -3.32 -17.18
C MET A 168 9.75 -3.51 -18.43
N SER A 169 9.48 -4.54 -19.25
CA SER A 169 10.18 -4.78 -20.50
C SER A 169 9.89 -3.70 -21.55
N GLU A 170 8.63 -3.26 -21.66
CA GLU A 170 8.25 -2.12 -22.51
C GLU A 170 8.96 -0.84 -22.08
N LEU A 171 8.93 -0.53 -20.78
CA LEU A 171 9.60 0.64 -20.23
C LEU A 171 11.13 0.60 -20.46
N ALA A 172 11.74 -0.58 -20.45
CA ALA A 172 13.17 -0.74 -20.71
C ALA A 172 13.53 -0.37 -22.16
N LEU A 173 12.66 -0.71 -23.11
CA LEU A 173 12.83 -0.34 -24.53
C LEU A 173 12.64 1.16 -24.76
N ILE A 174 11.70 1.79 -24.04
CA ILE A 174 11.44 3.24 -24.13
C ILE A 174 12.59 4.03 -23.49
N ALA A 175 13.13 3.54 -22.37
CA ALA A 175 14.10 4.26 -21.57
C ALA A 175 15.43 4.52 -22.30
N ASP A 176 15.90 3.57 -23.12
CA ASP A 176 17.21 3.64 -23.80
C ASP A 176 18.32 4.12 -22.84
N ALA A 177 18.46 3.42 -21.71
CA ALA A 177 19.40 3.72 -20.63
C ALA A 177 19.80 2.46 -19.86
N ASP A 178 20.98 2.45 -19.24
CA ASP A 178 21.43 1.34 -18.39
C ASP A 178 20.72 1.34 -17.03
N VAL A 179 20.42 2.53 -16.49
CA VAL A 179 19.74 2.72 -15.21
C VAL A 179 18.60 3.73 -15.35
N VAL A 180 17.43 3.40 -14.81
CA VAL A 180 16.25 4.27 -14.80
C VAL A 180 15.90 4.60 -13.35
N ILE A 181 16.06 5.88 -12.98
CA ILE A 181 15.71 6.44 -11.68
C ILE A 181 14.28 6.98 -11.74
N MET A 182 13.44 6.53 -10.80
CA MET A 182 12.02 6.86 -10.69
C MET A 182 11.68 7.33 -9.27
N GLY A 183 10.56 8.02 -9.10
CA GLY A 183 9.93 8.35 -7.81
C GLY A 183 8.46 7.93 -7.82
N HIS A 184 7.58 8.80 -7.34
CA HIS A 184 6.11 8.77 -7.50
C HIS A 184 5.35 7.64 -6.77
N SER A 185 5.81 6.39 -6.81
CA SER A 185 5.14 5.29 -6.08
C SER A 185 5.51 5.21 -4.61
N HIS A 186 6.56 5.92 -4.18
CA HIS A 186 7.05 5.99 -2.80
C HIS A 186 7.58 4.67 -2.22
N LEU A 187 7.55 3.59 -3.00
CA LEU A 187 8.01 2.26 -2.61
C LEU A 187 9.45 2.05 -3.09
N GLN A 188 10.36 1.79 -2.15
CA GLN A 188 11.74 1.45 -2.46
C GLN A 188 11.81 0.14 -3.25
N PHE A 189 12.46 0.16 -4.42
CA PHE A 189 12.84 -1.08 -5.10
C PHE A 189 14.00 -0.89 -6.07
N LYS A 190 14.61 -2.04 -6.38
CA LYS A 190 15.57 -2.22 -7.46
C LYS A 190 15.16 -3.46 -8.26
N ARG A 191 14.97 -3.31 -9.56
CA ARG A 191 14.67 -4.45 -10.46
C ARG A 191 15.44 -4.29 -11.76
N THR A 192 16.03 -5.39 -12.24
CA THR A 192 16.71 -5.43 -13.54
C THR A 192 15.88 -6.23 -14.52
N VAL A 193 15.55 -5.64 -15.67
CA VAL A 193 14.75 -6.25 -16.74
C VAL A 193 15.39 -5.90 -18.07
N ASN A 194 15.63 -6.90 -18.92
CA ASN A 194 16.28 -6.72 -20.24
C ASN A 194 17.60 -5.92 -20.19
N GLY A 195 18.40 -6.11 -19.13
CA GLY A 195 19.67 -5.41 -18.94
C GLY A 195 19.55 -4.00 -18.35
N VAL A 196 18.35 -3.44 -18.25
CA VAL A 196 18.09 -2.12 -17.66
C VAL A 196 17.78 -2.26 -16.18
N THR A 197 18.44 -1.47 -15.34
CA THR A 197 18.19 -1.45 -13.89
C THR A 197 17.28 -0.29 -13.51
N PHE A 198 16.06 -0.62 -13.09
CA PHE A 198 15.10 0.33 -12.54
C PHE A 198 15.31 0.49 -11.05
N ILE A 199 15.36 1.73 -10.59
CA ILE A 199 15.46 2.08 -9.18
C ILE A 199 14.38 3.10 -8.82
N ASN A 200 13.71 2.83 -7.70
CA ASN A 200 12.96 3.83 -6.95
C ASN A 200 13.61 3.95 -5.57
N PRO A 201 14.11 5.14 -5.16
CA PRO A 201 14.76 5.34 -3.87
C PRO A 201 13.73 5.37 -2.72
N GLY A 202 12.44 5.22 -3.02
CA GLY A 202 11.33 5.47 -2.12
C GLY A 202 11.09 6.96 -1.93
N SER A 203 10.38 7.30 -0.86
CA SER A 203 10.11 8.68 -0.51
C SER A 203 10.92 9.17 0.68
N VAL A 204 11.58 10.31 0.51
CA VAL A 204 12.26 11.00 1.61
C VAL A 204 11.24 11.44 2.66
N GLY A 205 10.15 12.09 2.24
CA GLY A 205 9.27 12.79 3.17
C GLY A 205 7.95 12.11 3.50
N ARG A 206 7.53 11.13 2.69
CA ARG A 206 6.21 10.48 2.77
C ARG A 206 6.32 8.99 2.37
N PRO A 207 7.02 8.14 3.13
CA PRO A 207 6.99 6.71 2.87
C PRO A 207 5.54 6.18 2.98
N ASP A 208 5.14 5.32 2.04
CA ASP A 208 3.78 4.76 1.96
C ASP A 208 3.76 3.25 2.33
N ASP A 209 4.84 2.71 2.90
CA ASP A 209 5.02 1.27 3.21
C ASP A 209 4.78 0.90 4.69
N GLY A 210 4.32 1.84 5.51
CA GLY A 210 4.06 1.67 6.94
C GLY A 210 5.31 1.83 7.84
N ASP A 211 6.47 2.10 7.25
CA ASP A 211 7.71 2.44 7.96
C ASP A 211 7.99 3.93 7.80
N ASN A 212 7.89 4.68 8.89
CA ASN A 212 7.91 6.15 8.86
C ASN A 212 9.30 6.77 8.73
N ARG A 213 10.35 5.96 8.54
CA ARG A 213 11.72 6.43 8.26
C ARG A 213 11.85 7.00 6.85
N ALA A 214 12.77 7.94 6.67
CA ALA A 214 13.04 8.56 5.38
C ALA A 214 13.82 7.61 4.46
N ASN A 215 13.40 7.52 3.20
CA ASN A 215 13.96 6.59 2.22
C ASN A 215 14.85 7.32 1.22
N TYR A 216 16.02 6.75 0.90
CA TYR A 216 16.84 7.19 -0.23
C TYR A 216 17.73 6.05 -0.74
N ALA A 217 18.55 6.30 -1.77
CA ALA A 217 19.54 5.32 -2.23
C ALA A 217 20.92 5.92 -2.44
N ILE A 218 21.95 5.08 -2.36
CA ILE A 218 23.31 5.40 -2.82
C ILE A 218 23.60 4.59 -4.08
N LEU A 219 23.98 5.27 -5.15
CA LEU A 219 24.49 4.69 -6.39
C LEU A 219 26.00 4.91 -6.45
N ASN A 220 26.75 3.81 -6.47
CA ASN A 220 28.15 3.86 -6.84
C ASN A 220 28.27 3.80 -8.35
N VAL A 221 28.83 4.85 -8.95
CA VAL A 221 28.71 5.07 -10.39
C VAL A 221 29.59 4.13 -11.22
N ASN A 222 30.69 3.65 -10.65
CA ASN A 222 31.61 2.72 -11.33
C ASN A 222 31.10 1.28 -11.32
N SER A 223 30.59 0.81 -10.18
CA SER A 223 30.07 -0.55 -10.05
C SER A 223 28.60 -0.69 -10.44
N LEU A 224 27.89 0.44 -10.60
CA LEU A 224 26.42 0.51 -10.64
C LEU A 224 25.75 -0.22 -9.47
N SER A 225 26.47 -0.36 -8.35
CA SER A 225 25.88 -0.91 -7.13
C SER A 225 24.96 0.13 -6.51
N ILE A 226 23.81 -0.35 -6.06
CA ILE A 226 22.72 0.48 -5.55
C ILE A 226 22.36 -0.07 -4.18
N ASN A 227 22.43 0.78 -3.17
CA ASN A 227 22.06 0.48 -1.81
C ASN A 227 20.83 1.31 -1.44
N LEU A 228 19.72 0.64 -1.11
CA LEU A 228 18.49 1.28 -0.62
C LEU A 228 18.62 1.47 0.89
N ILE A 229 18.38 2.68 1.37
CA ILE A 229 18.66 3.10 2.74
C ILE A 229 17.42 3.73 3.36
N LYS A 230 17.21 3.45 4.66
CA LYS A 230 16.19 4.06 5.50
C LYS A 230 16.87 4.78 6.66
N VAL A 231 16.44 6.00 6.97
CA VAL A 231 17.06 6.88 7.97
C VAL A 231 16.01 7.39 8.94
N ASP A 232 16.31 7.29 10.25
CA ASP A 232 15.50 7.92 11.29
C ASP A 232 15.61 9.45 11.21
N TYR A 233 14.50 10.14 11.46
CA TYR A 233 14.47 11.60 11.55
C TYR A 233 13.50 12.04 12.64
N ASP A 234 13.45 13.34 12.92
CA ASP A 234 12.51 13.90 13.90
C ASP A 234 11.08 13.95 13.34
N ILE A 235 10.40 12.80 13.37
CA ILE A 235 9.02 12.63 12.90
C ILE A 235 8.06 13.44 13.78
N GLY A 236 8.34 13.51 15.09
CA GLY A 236 7.57 14.32 16.03
C GLY A 236 7.63 15.80 15.66
N GLY A 237 8.84 16.33 15.46
CA GLY A 237 9.06 17.70 15.00
C GLY A 237 8.44 17.99 13.63
N ALA A 238 8.45 17.02 12.70
CA ALA A 238 7.76 17.16 11.41
C ALA A 238 6.24 17.27 11.58
N ALA A 239 5.65 16.43 12.43
CA ALA A 239 4.22 16.48 12.77
C ALA A 239 3.84 17.78 13.52
N ASP A 240 4.66 18.24 14.44
CA ASP A 240 4.43 19.48 15.17
C ASP A 240 4.53 20.70 14.24
N SER A 241 5.45 20.69 13.28
CA SER A 241 5.55 21.74 12.26
C SER A 241 4.27 21.86 11.41
N ILE A 242 3.60 20.75 11.12
CA ILE A 242 2.29 20.76 10.45
C ILE A 242 1.25 21.49 11.31
N ARG A 243 1.20 21.17 12.61
CA ARG A 243 0.25 21.76 13.56
C ARG A 243 0.51 23.25 13.78
N ASP A 244 1.77 23.64 13.92
CA ASP A 244 2.21 25.03 14.11
C ASP A 244 1.82 25.91 12.92
N MET A 245 1.84 25.35 11.70
CA MET A 245 1.42 26.03 10.48
C MET A 245 -0.09 26.02 10.25
N GLY A 246 -0.87 25.43 11.16
CA GLY A 246 -2.33 25.33 11.07
C GLY A 246 -2.81 24.43 9.93
N LEU A 247 -1.98 23.48 9.49
CA LEU A 247 -2.34 22.51 8.47
C LEU A 247 -3.20 21.38 9.07
N PRO A 248 -4.00 20.68 8.24
CA PRO A 248 -4.83 19.56 8.68
C PRO A 248 -4.07 18.48 9.46
N GLU A 249 -4.64 17.99 10.57
CA GLU A 249 -4.03 16.97 11.44
C GLU A 249 -3.73 15.66 10.68
N ASN A 250 -4.53 15.31 9.67
CA ASN A 250 -4.26 14.12 8.86
C ASN A 250 -2.93 14.19 8.09
N PHE A 251 -2.37 15.38 7.85
CA PHE A 251 -1.00 15.51 7.30
C PHE A 251 0.05 15.13 8.34
N ALA A 252 -0.16 15.49 9.61
CA ALA A 252 0.72 15.08 10.70
C ALA A 252 0.65 13.56 10.92
N GLN A 253 -0.56 13.00 10.89
CA GLN A 253 -0.77 11.55 11.01
C GLN A 253 -0.11 10.75 9.88
N MET A 254 -0.08 11.30 8.67
CA MET A 254 0.61 10.69 7.52
C MET A 254 2.10 10.44 7.83
N PHE A 255 2.79 11.44 8.37
CA PHE A 255 4.20 11.31 8.75
C PHE A 255 4.40 10.41 9.97
N LEU A 256 3.54 10.54 10.99
CA LEU A 256 3.63 9.71 12.20
C LEU A 256 3.48 8.22 11.89
N ARG A 257 2.61 7.89 10.93
CA ARG A 257 2.22 6.52 10.60
C ARG A 257 2.96 5.91 9.41
N GLY A 258 3.61 6.72 8.57
CA GLY A 258 4.29 6.24 7.36
C GLY A 258 3.32 5.64 6.34
N VAL A 259 2.15 6.24 6.18
CA VAL A 259 1.11 5.80 5.22
C VAL A 259 0.62 6.99 4.40
N SER A 260 -0.03 6.74 3.26
CA SER A 260 -0.55 7.81 2.40
C SER A 260 -1.67 8.61 3.06
N LEU A 261 -1.89 9.84 2.60
CA LEU A 261 -3.02 10.67 3.07
C LEU A 261 -4.37 9.99 2.86
N ASP A 262 -4.55 9.27 1.75
CA ASP A 262 -5.79 8.56 1.45
C ASP A 262 -6.02 7.46 2.50
N ALA A 263 -4.99 6.73 2.91
CA ALA A 263 -5.08 5.74 3.99
C ALA A 263 -5.44 6.38 5.34
N VAL A 264 -4.88 7.55 5.67
CA VAL A 264 -5.24 8.28 6.91
C VAL A 264 -6.71 8.70 6.88
N ILE A 265 -7.19 9.27 5.77
CA ILE A 265 -8.58 9.72 5.62
C ILE A 265 -9.54 8.52 5.69
N GLU A 266 -9.21 7.43 5.00
CA GLU A 266 -9.97 6.19 5.07
C GLU A 266 -10.08 5.72 6.53
N ASP A 267 -8.97 5.61 7.25
CA ASP A 267 -9.00 5.19 8.66
C ASP A 267 -9.86 6.10 9.53
N GLU A 268 -9.78 7.42 9.38
CA GLU A 268 -10.62 8.36 10.14
C GLU A 268 -12.12 8.20 9.83
N THR A 269 -12.46 8.06 8.54
CA THR A 269 -13.87 7.84 8.14
C THR A 269 -14.39 6.53 8.72
N MET A 270 -13.54 5.51 8.73
CA MET A 270 -13.86 4.19 9.22
C MET A 270 -13.96 4.12 10.74
N ILE A 271 -13.10 4.84 11.47
CA ILE A 271 -13.19 4.98 12.93
C ILE A 271 -14.49 5.69 13.31
N LYS A 272 -14.91 6.72 12.56
CA LYS A 272 -16.22 7.38 12.79
C LYS A 272 -17.40 6.44 12.54
N GLU A 273 -17.24 5.44 11.67
CA GLU A 273 -18.24 4.40 11.42
C GLU A 273 -18.13 3.20 12.40
N ARG A 274 -17.01 3.04 13.14
CA ARG A 274 -16.83 2.03 14.20
C ARG A 274 -17.55 2.49 15.47
N GLY A 275 -18.80 2.06 15.62
CA GLY A 275 -19.54 2.26 16.88
C GLY A 275 -21.07 2.27 16.76
N ASN A 276 -21.62 2.27 15.54
CA ASN A 276 -23.05 2.07 15.33
C ASN A 276 -23.32 0.90 14.37
N GLU A 277 -24.35 0.12 14.68
CA GLU A 277 -24.76 -1.07 13.91
C GLU A 277 -25.06 -0.71 12.44
N LEU A 278 -25.59 0.49 12.20
CA LEU A 278 -25.85 1.05 10.88
C LEU A 278 -24.58 1.23 10.02
N GLY A 279 -23.44 1.57 10.64
CA GLY A 279 -22.16 1.75 10.00
C GLY A 279 -21.56 0.41 9.54
N TYR A 280 -21.66 -0.61 10.38
CA TYR A 280 -21.24 -1.97 10.01
C TYR A 280 -22.07 -2.54 8.86
N GLU A 281 -23.39 -2.37 8.86
CA GLU A 281 -24.26 -2.82 7.77
C GLU A 281 -23.96 -2.10 6.45
N LYS A 282 -23.76 -0.78 6.49
CA LYS A 282 -23.35 0.00 5.30
C LYS A 282 -22.00 -0.47 4.75
N ARG A 283 -21.01 -0.67 5.61
CA ARG A 283 -19.69 -1.20 5.22
C ARG A 283 -19.81 -2.61 4.64
N LEU A 284 -20.62 -3.50 5.24
CA LEU A 284 -20.91 -4.83 4.70
C LEU A 284 -21.54 -4.77 3.31
N GLY A 285 -22.46 -3.83 3.07
CA GLY A 285 -23.05 -3.59 1.75
C GLY A 285 -21.98 -3.30 0.68
N LYS A 286 -21.06 -2.38 0.98
CA LYS A 286 -19.93 -2.05 0.09
C LYS A 286 -18.98 -3.24 -0.09
N ILE A 287 -18.67 -3.99 0.96
CA ILE A 287 -17.83 -5.20 0.89
C ILE A 287 -18.45 -6.24 -0.04
N ARG A 288 -19.76 -6.48 0.05
CA ARG A 288 -20.47 -7.40 -0.87
C ARG A 288 -20.45 -6.92 -2.31
N GLU A 289 -20.55 -5.61 -2.55
CA GLU A 289 -20.46 -5.04 -3.90
C GLU A 289 -19.07 -5.28 -4.51
N ILE A 290 -18.01 -5.06 -3.74
CA ILE A 290 -16.64 -5.29 -4.20
C ILE A 290 -16.37 -6.79 -4.36
N ALA A 291 -16.81 -7.61 -3.40
CA ALA A 291 -16.64 -9.07 -3.44
C ALA A 291 -17.26 -9.69 -4.70
N ARG A 292 -18.38 -9.15 -5.21
CA ARG A 292 -19.02 -9.59 -6.46
C ARG A 292 -18.14 -9.46 -7.69
N LYS A 293 -17.11 -8.60 -7.68
CA LYS A 293 -16.11 -8.53 -8.77
C LYS A 293 -15.25 -9.78 -8.86
N TYR A 294 -15.09 -10.50 -7.75
CA TYR A 294 -14.15 -11.61 -7.59
C TYR A 294 -14.84 -12.95 -7.30
N ASN A 295 -15.99 -12.92 -6.64
CA ASN A 295 -16.67 -14.09 -6.13
C ASN A 295 -17.67 -14.65 -7.14
N SER A 296 -17.38 -15.84 -7.65
CA SER A 296 -18.27 -16.57 -8.57
C SER A 296 -19.45 -17.25 -7.86
N ASP A 297 -19.42 -17.38 -6.53
CA ASP A 297 -20.45 -18.05 -5.73
C ASP A 297 -20.82 -17.26 -4.46
N PRO A 298 -21.63 -16.19 -4.61
CA PRO A 298 -22.09 -15.39 -3.49
C PRO A 298 -22.99 -16.14 -2.51
N GLU A 299 -23.78 -17.11 -2.98
CA GLU A 299 -24.73 -17.87 -2.14
C GLU A 299 -23.99 -18.72 -1.11
N HIS A 300 -22.95 -19.45 -1.54
CA HIS A 300 -22.05 -20.16 -0.64
C HIS A 300 -21.47 -19.23 0.43
N SER A 301 -20.98 -18.06 0.01
CA SER A 301 -20.35 -17.11 0.95
C SER A 301 -21.34 -16.54 1.96
N ASP A 302 -22.60 -16.30 1.56
CA ASP A 302 -23.66 -15.86 2.48
C ASP A 302 -24.07 -16.99 3.45
N THR A 303 -24.11 -18.24 3.01
CA THR A 303 -24.35 -19.41 3.88
C THR A 303 -23.23 -19.60 4.89
N VAL A 304 -21.97 -19.60 4.45
CA VAL A 304 -20.81 -19.67 5.35
C VAL A 304 -20.80 -18.52 6.34
N ARG A 305 -21.16 -17.30 5.90
CA ARG A 305 -21.31 -16.15 6.81
C ARG A 305 -22.41 -16.39 7.85
N ARG A 306 -23.61 -16.79 7.44
CA ARG A 306 -24.72 -17.07 8.36
C ARG A 306 -24.30 -18.08 9.43
N LEU A 307 -23.75 -19.22 9.01
CA LEU A 307 -23.30 -20.28 9.90
C LEU A 307 -22.15 -19.83 10.81
N SER A 308 -21.20 -19.04 10.29
CA SER A 308 -20.09 -18.49 11.09
C SER A 308 -20.61 -17.58 12.21
N LEU A 309 -21.54 -16.67 11.89
CA LEU A 309 -22.10 -15.74 12.86
C LEU A 309 -22.98 -16.45 13.89
N GLU A 310 -23.74 -17.45 13.46
CA GLU A 310 -24.55 -18.26 14.37
C GLU A 310 -23.69 -19.08 15.35
N LEU A 311 -22.61 -19.70 14.86
CA LEU A 311 -21.61 -20.36 15.71
C LEU A 311 -20.99 -19.37 16.69
N PHE A 312 -20.58 -18.18 16.21
CA PHE A 312 -20.02 -17.14 17.06
C PHE A 312 -20.98 -16.75 18.18
N ASP A 313 -22.24 -16.45 17.84
CA ASP A 313 -23.23 -16.01 18.82
C ASP A 313 -23.51 -17.09 19.88
N LYS A 314 -23.60 -18.37 19.48
CA LYS A 314 -23.81 -19.51 20.41
C LYS A 314 -22.55 -19.87 21.22
N MET A 315 -21.37 -19.41 20.81
CA MET A 315 -20.10 -19.64 21.50
C MET A 315 -19.64 -18.46 22.35
N GLY A 316 -20.48 -17.41 22.51
CA GLY A 316 -20.13 -16.16 23.21
C GLY A 316 -19.43 -16.37 24.56
N ASP A 317 -19.94 -17.28 25.38
CA ASP A 317 -19.36 -17.58 26.71
C ASP A 317 -17.94 -18.16 26.65
N MET A 318 -17.61 -18.87 25.57
CA MET A 318 -16.29 -19.48 25.39
C MET A 318 -15.23 -18.48 24.96
N HIS A 319 -15.55 -17.59 24.04
CA HIS A 319 -14.56 -16.69 23.44
C HIS A 319 -14.60 -15.26 23.99
N ARG A 320 -15.73 -14.81 24.56
CA ARG A 320 -15.92 -13.47 25.15
C ARG A 320 -15.54 -12.32 24.20
N LEU A 321 -15.89 -12.48 22.93
CA LEU A 321 -15.63 -11.48 21.88
C LEU A 321 -16.91 -10.71 21.58
N GLY A 322 -16.78 -9.48 21.10
CA GLY A 322 -17.89 -8.55 20.93
C GLY A 322 -18.34 -8.35 19.49
N HIS A 323 -19.10 -7.28 19.28
CA HIS A 323 -19.68 -6.91 18.00
C HIS A 323 -18.63 -6.66 16.90
N GLU A 324 -17.47 -6.12 17.28
CA GLU A 324 -16.39 -5.84 16.34
C GLU A 324 -15.77 -7.13 15.78
N GLU A 325 -15.47 -8.11 16.63
CA GLU A 325 -14.96 -9.40 16.19
C GLU A 325 -16.00 -10.18 15.37
N ARG A 326 -17.28 -10.08 15.75
CA ARG A 326 -18.40 -10.61 14.98
C ARG A 326 -18.44 -10.01 13.57
N TYR A 327 -18.22 -8.70 13.45
CA TYR A 327 -18.12 -8.00 12.17
C TYR A 327 -16.93 -8.49 11.34
N TRP A 328 -15.74 -8.63 11.94
CA TRP A 328 -14.56 -9.15 11.23
C TRP A 328 -14.78 -10.57 10.70
N LEU A 329 -15.40 -11.44 11.51
CA LEU A 329 -15.76 -12.79 11.10
C LEU A 329 -16.73 -12.77 9.90
N GLY A 330 -17.77 -11.93 9.97
CA GLY A 330 -18.72 -11.78 8.87
C GLY A 330 -18.08 -11.30 7.57
N CYS A 331 -17.14 -10.34 7.66
CA CYS A 331 -16.37 -9.88 6.51
C CYS A 331 -15.47 -10.98 5.94
N ALA A 332 -14.75 -11.69 6.82
CA ALA A 332 -13.87 -12.77 6.41
C ALA A 332 -14.64 -13.91 5.73
N ALA A 333 -15.85 -14.23 6.21
CA ALA A 333 -16.73 -15.21 5.59
C ALA A 333 -17.21 -14.79 4.19
N ILE A 334 -17.49 -13.52 3.94
CA ILE A 334 -17.82 -13.04 2.59
C ILE A 334 -16.61 -13.14 1.65
N LEU A 335 -15.40 -12.96 2.19
CA LEU A 335 -14.19 -12.77 1.40
C LEU A 335 -13.27 -14.00 1.33
N HIS A 336 -13.60 -15.10 2.02
CA HIS A 336 -12.66 -16.23 2.15
C HIS A 336 -12.29 -16.87 0.81
N ASP A 337 -13.22 -16.86 -0.15
CA ASP A 337 -13.09 -17.53 -1.45
C ASP A 337 -12.94 -16.60 -2.66
N ILE A 338 -12.80 -15.28 -2.47
CA ILE A 338 -12.57 -14.33 -3.58
C ILE A 338 -11.30 -14.64 -4.39
N GLY A 339 -10.34 -15.33 -3.78
CA GLY A 339 -9.09 -15.75 -4.43
C GLY A 339 -9.28 -16.78 -5.55
N TRP A 340 -10.47 -17.40 -5.68
CA TRP A 340 -10.78 -18.26 -6.82
C TRP A 340 -10.75 -17.53 -8.17
N SER A 341 -10.97 -16.21 -8.16
CA SER A 341 -10.76 -15.35 -9.34
C SER A 341 -9.34 -15.41 -9.92
N GLN A 342 -8.35 -15.80 -9.10
CA GLN A 342 -6.95 -15.99 -9.50
C GLN A 342 -6.59 -17.48 -9.69
N GLY A 343 -7.59 -18.35 -9.71
CA GLY A 343 -7.46 -19.79 -9.90
C GLY A 343 -7.48 -20.63 -8.62
N PRO A 344 -7.65 -21.97 -8.76
CA PRO A 344 -7.80 -22.91 -7.62
C PRO A 344 -6.57 -23.03 -6.72
N LYS A 345 -5.38 -22.87 -7.31
CA LYS A 345 -4.13 -23.21 -6.63
C LYS A 345 -3.80 -22.16 -5.58
N GLY A 346 -4.10 -22.49 -4.34
CA GLY A 346 -3.74 -21.64 -3.21
C GLY A 346 -4.68 -20.44 -3.03
N HIS A 347 -5.94 -20.58 -3.44
CA HIS A 347 -6.94 -19.52 -3.43
C HIS A 347 -7.03 -18.75 -2.08
N HIS A 348 -7.02 -19.45 -0.94
CA HIS A 348 -6.91 -18.84 0.40
C HIS A 348 -5.77 -17.81 0.59
N LYS A 349 -4.61 -17.99 -0.07
CA LYS A 349 -3.51 -17.01 -0.07
C LYS A 349 -3.79 -15.85 -1.03
N SER A 350 -4.46 -16.12 -2.14
CA SER A 350 -4.92 -15.09 -3.08
C SER A 350 -6.01 -14.22 -2.46
N SER A 351 -6.95 -14.79 -1.71
CA SER A 351 -7.95 -14.04 -0.93
C SER A 351 -7.29 -13.09 0.06
N LEU A 352 -6.29 -13.56 0.84
CA LEU A 352 -5.48 -12.67 1.69
C LEU A 352 -4.91 -11.51 0.90
N ARG A 353 -4.25 -11.79 -0.24
CA ARG A 353 -3.57 -10.77 -1.04
C ARG A 353 -4.55 -9.73 -1.57
N LEU A 354 -5.72 -10.16 -2.06
CA LEU A 354 -6.77 -9.26 -2.51
C LEU A 354 -7.27 -8.37 -1.37
N ILE A 355 -7.51 -8.93 -0.18
CA ILE A 355 -7.95 -8.16 1.01
C ILE A 355 -6.88 -7.12 1.44
N LEU A 356 -5.61 -7.50 1.39
CA LEU A 356 -4.51 -6.60 1.75
C LEU A 356 -4.31 -5.46 0.74
N ASN A 357 -4.46 -5.76 -0.56
CA ASN A 357 -3.98 -4.85 -1.62
C ASN A 357 -5.09 -4.07 -2.32
N ASP A 358 -6.31 -4.60 -2.40
CA ASP A 358 -7.41 -3.90 -3.06
C ASP A 358 -7.92 -2.75 -2.18
N GLN A 359 -7.58 -1.52 -2.59
CA GLN A 359 -7.90 -0.30 -1.86
C GLN A 359 -9.41 0.03 -1.88
N ASP A 360 -10.21 -0.62 -2.74
CA ASP A 360 -11.67 -0.38 -2.76
C ASP A 360 -12.33 -0.85 -1.44
N PHE A 361 -11.78 -1.89 -0.80
CA PHE A 361 -12.33 -2.42 0.44
C PHE A 361 -12.30 -1.38 1.55
N PRO A 362 -13.43 -1.13 2.24
CA PRO A 362 -13.48 -0.22 3.38
C PRO A 362 -12.95 -0.93 4.62
N PHE A 363 -11.63 -1.17 4.64
CA PHE A 363 -10.85 -1.75 5.73
C PHE A 363 -9.72 -0.82 6.14
N THR A 364 -9.61 -0.56 7.45
CA THR A 364 -8.42 0.08 8.02
C THR A 364 -7.20 -0.79 7.80
N SER A 365 -5.99 -0.22 7.90
CA SER A 365 -4.75 -1.02 7.76
C SER A 365 -4.74 -2.25 8.68
N ASP A 366 -5.16 -2.08 9.94
CA ASP A 366 -5.25 -3.19 10.91
C ASP A 366 -6.32 -4.22 10.52
N GLU A 367 -7.53 -3.77 10.14
CA GLU A 367 -8.62 -4.66 9.73
C GLU A 367 -8.22 -5.51 8.52
N ARG A 368 -7.45 -4.98 7.57
CA ARG A 368 -6.94 -5.75 6.42
C ARG A 368 -6.14 -6.97 6.89
N TYR A 369 -5.22 -6.78 7.84
CA TYR A 369 -4.44 -7.88 8.40
C TYR A 369 -5.30 -8.84 9.22
N LEU A 370 -6.26 -8.35 10.01
CA LEU A 370 -7.15 -9.17 10.83
C LEU A 370 -8.09 -10.02 9.96
N ILE A 371 -8.90 -9.38 9.13
CA ILE A 371 -9.90 -10.00 8.25
C ILE A 371 -9.22 -10.89 7.22
N GLY A 372 -8.13 -10.40 6.61
CA GLY A 372 -7.33 -11.17 5.66
C GLY A 372 -6.73 -12.43 6.29
N SER A 373 -6.25 -12.34 7.54
CA SER A 373 -5.74 -13.51 8.25
C SER A 373 -6.85 -14.52 8.55
N ILE A 374 -8.00 -14.08 9.06
CA ILE A 374 -9.15 -14.95 9.34
C ILE A 374 -9.57 -15.68 8.06
N ALA A 375 -9.76 -14.92 6.96
CA ALA A 375 -10.11 -15.45 5.65
C ALA A 375 -9.08 -16.46 5.14
N ARG A 376 -7.77 -16.20 5.25
CA ARG A 376 -6.73 -17.14 4.79
C ARG A 376 -6.76 -18.47 5.53
N TYR A 377 -7.06 -18.45 6.83
CA TYR A 377 -6.97 -19.62 7.69
C TYR A 377 -8.24 -20.49 7.69
N HIS A 378 -9.21 -20.22 6.81
CA HIS A 378 -10.37 -21.11 6.57
C HIS A 378 -9.97 -22.51 6.08
N ARG A 379 -8.73 -22.70 5.58
CA ARG A 379 -8.22 -24.02 5.19
C ARG A 379 -6.72 -24.18 5.38
N LYS A 380 -6.27 -25.43 5.33
CA LYS A 380 -4.85 -25.86 5.31
C LYS A 380 -4.07 -25.44 6.56
N ALA A 381 -3.16 -24.46 6.46
CA ALA A 381 -2.25 -24.15 7.55
C ALA A 381 -2.98 -23.53 8.76
N HIS A 382 -2.42 -23.73 9.97
CA HIS A 382 -2.82 -22.99 11.17
C HIS A 382 -2.11 -21.62 11.24
N PRO A 383 -2.58 -20.69 12.08
CA PRO A 383 -1.89 -19.44 12.36
C PRO A 383 -0.47 -19.66 12.93
N LYS A 384 0.54 -19.08 12.27
CA LYS A 384 1.96 -19.19 12.63
C LYS A 384 2.65 -17.84 12.53
N ASN A 385 3.54 -17.52 13.47
CA ASN A 385 4.33 -16.28 13.48
C ASN A 385 5.31 -16.18 12.29
N SER A 386 5.60 -17.27 11.58
CA SER A 386 6.37 -17.23 10.34
C SER A 386 5.59 -16.73 9.12
N HIS A 387 4.25 -16.58 9.23
CA HIS A 387 3.46 -15.97 8.18
C HIS A 387 3.42 -14.44 8.39
N PHE A 388 3.98 -13.66 7.47
CA PHE A 388 4.16 -12.20 7.60
C PHE A 388 2.90 -11.46 8.08
N HIS A 389 1.75 -11.75 7.48
CA HIS A 389 0.48 -11.10 7.79
C HIS A 389 0.00 -11.40 9.21
N PHE A 390 0.29 -12.59 9.75
CA PHE A 390 -0.05 -12.94 11.12
C PHE A 390 1.01 -12.40 12.09
N ALA A 391 2.28 -12.36 11.68
CA ALA A 391 3.37 -11.78 12.47
C ALA A 391 3.11 -10.31 12.82
N ALA A 392 2.60 -9.55 11.85
CA ALA A 392 2.27 -8.13 11.95
C ALA A 392 1.13 -7.81 12.94
N ILE A 393 0.34 -8.80 13.36
CA ILE A 393 -0.81 -8.60 14.26
C ILE A 393 -0.34 -8.55 15.72
N SER A 394 -0.95 -7.66 16.52
CA SER A 394 -0.69 -7.56 17.96
C SER A 394 -0.95 -8.88 18.70
N PRO A 395 -0.26 -9.16 19.83
CA PRO A 395 -0.46 -10.41 20.58
C PRO A 395 -1.91 -10.68 20.99
N ASP A 396 -2.65 -9.65 21.40
CA ASP A 396 -4.08 -9.74 21.76
C ASP A 396 -4.93 -10.19 20.54
N ASN A 397 -4.76 -9.49 19.42
CA ASN A 397 -5.50 -9.78 18.20
C ASN A 397 -5.12 -11.13 17.57
N LYS A 398 -3.90 -11.62 17.77
CA LYS A 398 -3.50 -12.98 17.32
C LYS A 398 -4.39 -14.05 17.90
N GLN A 399 -4.81 -13.92 19.17
CA GLN A 399 -5.72 -14.87 19.78
C GLN A 399 -7.13 -14.77 19.19
N LYS A 400 -7.62 -13.55 18.95
CA LYS A 400 -8.90 -13.31 18.27
C LYS A 400 -8.93 -13.95 16.88
N VAL A 401 -7.86 -13.79 16.09
CA VAL A 401 -7.74 -14.43 14.77
C VAL A 401 -7.82 -15.96 14.85
N ARG A 402 -7.19 -16.60 15.85
CA ARG A 402 -7.29 -18.06 16.02
C ARG A 402 -8.73 -18.51 16.28
N VAL A 403 -9.42 -17.83 17.19
CA VAL A 403 -10.83 -18.07 17.50
C VAL A 403 -11.70 -17.91 16.26
N LEU A 404 -11.64 -16.74 15.62
CA LEU A 404 -12.51 -16.42 14.49
C LEU A 404 -12.21 -17.31 13.27
N ALA A 405 -10.94 -17.58 12.98
CA ALA A 405 -10.56 -18.48 11.90
C ALA A 405 -11.04 -19.92 12.18
N SER A 406 -11.01 -20.38 13.43
CA SER A 406 -11.52 -21.70 13.79
C SER A 406 -13.02 -21.83 13.55
N ILE A 407 -13.81 -20.80 13.88
CA ILE A 407 -15.25 -20.74 13.64
C ILE A 407 -15.53 -20.76 12.13
N LEU A 408 -14.86 -19.89 11.38
CA LEU A 408 -15.00 -19.83 9.92
C LEU A 408 -14.67 -21.18 9.26
N ARG A 409 -13.65 -21.88 9.75
CA ARG A 409 -13.24 -23.21 9.27
C ARG A 409 -14.35 -24.25 9.41
N ILE A 410 -15.08 -24.23 10.52
CA ILE A 410 -16.20 -25.15 10.77
C ILE A 410 -17.37 -24.78 9.86
N ALA A 411 -17.71 -23.49 9.75
CA ALA A 411 -18.78 -23.01 8.89
C ALA A 411 -18.57 -23.34 7.40
N ASP A 412 -17.37 -23.10 6.88
CA ASP A 412 -16.94 -23.52 5.54
C ASP A 412 -16.86 -25.06 5.41
N GLY A 413 -16.74 -25.79 6.51
CA GLY A 413 -16.90 -27.24 6.52
C GLY A 413 -18.35 -27.69 6.33
N MET A 414 -19.30 -26.97 6.93
CA MET A 414 -20.74 -27.26 6.90
C MET A 414 -21.42 -26.96 5.57
N ASP A 415 -20.76 -26.26 4.66
CA ASP A 415 -21.28 -25.96 3.32
C ASP A 415 -20.32 -26.43 2.21
N ALA A 416 -19.72 -27.61 2.39
CA ALA A 416 -18.69 -28.13 1.49
C ALA A 416 -19.19 -28.40 0.06
N THR A 417 -20.48 -28.67 -0.12
CA THR A 417 -21.13 -28.83 -1.44
C THR A 417 -21.59 -27.52 -2.06
N HIS A 418 -21.51 -26.41 -1.33
CA HIS A 418 -22.09 -25.11 -1.72
C HIS A 418 -23.61 -25.17 -1.94
N SER A 419 -24.28 -26.20 -1.42
CA SER A 419 -25.71 -26.46 -1.65
C SER A 419 -26.58 -26.02 -0.46
N SER A 420 -25.99 -25.36 0.54
CA SER A 420 -26.69 -24.83 1.72
C SER A 420 -27.54 -25.87 2.45
N VAL A 421 -27.02 -27.11 2.55
CA VAL A 421 -27.76 -28.25 3.09
C VAL A 421 -28.03 -28.15 4.59
N VAL A 422 -27.16 -27.46 5.33
CA VAL A 422 -27.31 -27.20 6.78
C VAL A 422 -28.21 -26.00 7.01
N THR A 423 -29.41 -26.27 7.50
CA THR A 423 -30.46 -25.27 7.69
C THR A 423 -30.40 -24.60 9.06
N ASP A 424 -30.01 -25.33 10.10
CA ASP A 424 -29.94 -24.84 11.49
C ASP A 424 -28.83 -25.56 12.27
N ILE A 425 -28.36 -24.95 13.36
CA ILE A 425 -27.35 -25.55 14.26
C ILE A 425 -27.70 -25.36 15.73
N ASP A 426 -27.35 -26.34 16.55
CA ASP A 426 -27.41 -26.25 18.02
C ASP A 426 -26.07 -26.64 18.65
N LEU A 427 -25.72 -25.98 19.75
CA LEU A 427 -24.44 -26.17 20.43
C LEU A 427 -24.66 -26.49 21.91
N LYS A 428 -24.14 -27.64 22.34
CA LYS A 428 -24.13 -28.05 23.75
C LYS A 428 -22.71 -28.19 24.25
N MET A 429 -22.42 -27.51 25.35
CA MET A 429 -21.12 -27.57 26.00
C MET A 429 -21.13 -28.60 27.13
N ASP A 430 -20.16 -29.49 27.11
CA ASP A 430 -19.83 -30.40 28.20
C ASP A 430 -18.37 -30.16 28.62
N GLY A 431 -18.01 -30.47 29.87
CA GLY A 431 -16.76 -30.05 30.52
C GLY A 431 -15.49 -30.25 29.67
N GLY A 432 -15.44 -31.26 28.82
CA GLY A 432 -14.33 -31.54 27.89
C GLY A 432 -14.66 -31.52 26.38
N SER A 433 -15.91 -31.28 25.98
CA SER A 433 -16.31 -31.35 24.56
C SER A 433 -17.40 -30.34 24.20
N VAL A 434 -17.43 -29.98 22.92
CA VAL A 434 -18.50 -29.19 22.33
C VAL A 434 -19.25 -30.10 21.36
N MET A 435 -20.56 -30.27 21.60
CA MET A 435 -21.45 -31.02 20.72
C MET A 435 -22.16 -30.05 19.79
N LEU A 436 -21.85 -30.12 18.50
CA LEU A 436 -22.49 -29.38 17.43
C LEU A 436 -23.54 -30.27 16.75
N ASN A 437 -24.81 -29.96 16.91
CA ASN A 437 -25.89 -30.60 16.18
C ASN A 437 -26.15 -29.78 14.91
N CYS A 438 -25.98 -30.39 13.74
CA CYS A 438 -26.26 -29.80 12.44
C CYS A 438 -27.57 -30.39 11.90
N PHE A 439 -28.58 -29.56 11.70
CA PHE A 439 -29.84 -29.96 11.08
C PHE A 439 -29.71 -29.80 9.57
N ALA A 440 -29.97 -30.88 8.82
CA ALA A 440 -29.76 -30.89 7.38
C ALA A 440 -31.04 -31.24 6.62
N SER A 441 -31.21 -30.60 5.46
CA SER A 441 -32.35 -30.83 4.57
C SER A 441 -32.16 -32.00 3.61
N ASN A 442 -30.92 -32.42 3.36
CA ASN A 442 -30.52 -33.39 2.34
C ASN A 442 -29.31 -34.23 2.81
N ASP A 443 -28.73 -35.04 1.91
CA ASP A 443 -27.49 -35.78 2.16
C ASP A 443 -26.33 -34.86 2.57
N THR A 444 -25.51 -35.31 3.51
CA THR A 444 -24.44 -34.53 4.17
C THR A 444 -23.08 -35.24 4.14
N GLY A 445 -22.90 -36.25 3.29
CA GLY A 445 -21.68 -37.05 3.26
C GLY A 445 -20.39 -36.21 3.09
N LEU A 446 -20.42 -35.18 2.22
CA LEU A 446 -19.27 -34.32 1.97
C LEU A 446 -19.03 -33.31 3.10
N GLU A 447 -20.09 -32.74 3.68
CA GLU A 447 -20.01 -31.83 4.82
C GLU A 447 -19.45 -32.56 6.06
N GLN A 448 -19.92 -33.80 6.29
CA GLN A 448 -19.42 -34.69 7.33
C GLN A 448 -17.90 -34.90 7.20
N GLU A 449 -17.43 -35.28 6.01
CA GLU A 449 -16.02 -35.50 5.75
C GLU A 449 -15.20 -34.19 5.87
N SER A 450 -15.75 -33.08 5.40
CA SER A 450 -15.11 -31.77 5.40
C SER A 450 -14.86 -31.26 6.83
N ILE A 451 -15.88 -31.30 7.71
CA ILE A 451 -15.72 -30.84 9.11
C ILE A 451 -14.72 -31.73 9.87
N LEU A 452 -14.75 -33.04 9.66
CA LEU A 452 -13.78 -33.95 10.29
C LEU A 452 -12.33 -33.56 9.98
N LYS A 453 -12.07 -33.06 8.76
CA LYS A 453 -10.74 -32.56 8.35
C LYS A 453 -10.44 -31.14 8.85
N LYS A 454 -11.47 -30.32 9.12
CA LYS A 454 -11.33 -28.89 9.44
C LYS A 454 -11.42 -28.56 10.94
N LYS A 455 -11.85 -29.49 11.80
CA LYS A 455 -12.04 -29.24 13.24
C LYS A 455 -10.76 -29.10 14.07
N ASP A 456 -9.61 -29.43 13.51
CA ASP A 456 -8.30 -29.41 14.17
C ASP A 456 -7.92 -28.03 14.75
N LEU A 457 -8.24 -26.95 14.03
CA LEU A 457 -7.98 -25.59 14.52
C LEU A 457 -8.92 -25.22 15.68
N PHE A 458 -10.17 -25.68 15.67
CA PHE A 458 -11.10 -25.48 16.77
C PHE A 458 -10.62 -26.19 18.03
N GLU A 459 -10.31 -27.48 17.91
CA GLU A 459 -9.91 -28.30 19.06
C GLU A 459 -8.62 -27.78 19.70
N SER A 460 -7.66 -27.33 18.89
CA SER A 460 -6.43 -26.72 19.40
C SER A 460 -6.63 -25.33 20.00
N THR A 461 -7.57 -24.53 19.48
CA THR A 461 -7.84 -23.17 19.98
C THR A 461 -8.59 -23.18 21.31
N PHE A 462 -9.57 -24.06 21.48
CA PHE A 462 -10.41 -24.11 22.68
C PHE A 462 -10.01 -25.21 23.68
N GLY A 463 -9.10 -26.11 23.31
CA GLY A 463 -8.72 -27.25 24.15
C GLY A 463 -9.89 -28.20 24.43
N LYS A 464 -10.92 -28.21 23.57
CA LYS A 464 -12.13 -29.03 23.70
C LYS A 464 -12.35 -29.85 22.44
N LYS A 465 -12.77 -31.10 22.58
CA LYS A 465 -13.10 -31.97 21.44
C LYS A 465 -14.39 -31.49 20.78
N LEU A 466 -14.41 -31.35 19.44
CA LEU A 466 -15.62 -31.04 18.69
C LEU A 466 -16.26 -32.35 18.21
N ILE A 467 -17.50 -32.57 18.65
CA ILE A 467 -18.33 -33.73 18.29
C ILE A 467 -19.48 -33.20 17.44
N VAL A 468 -19.56 -33.63 16.19
CA VAL A 468 -20.61 -33.20 15.27
C VAL A 468 -21.64 -34.30 15.12
N LYS A 469 -22.91 -33.95 15.27
CA LYS A 469 -24.06 -34.81 15.02
C LYS A 469 -24.89 -34.23 13.90
N TRP A 470 -25.34 -35.08 13.00
CA TRP A 470 -26.15 -34.71 11.83
C TRP A 470 -27.56 -35.24 12.06
N LEU A 471 -28.54 -34.34 12.00
CA LEU A 471 -29.94 -34.57 12.38
C LEU A 471 -30.89 -34.27 11.22
#